data_AF-A0A934DNQ6-F1
#
_entry.id   AF-A0A934DNQ6-F1
#
_cell.length_a   1.000
_cell.length_b   1.000
_cell.length_c   1.000
_cell.angle_alpha   90.00
_cell.angle_beta   90.00
_cell.angle_gamma   90.00
#
_symmetry.space_group_name_H-M   'P 1'
#
loop_
_entity.id
_entity.type
_entity.pdbx_description
1 polymer ?
#
loop_
_entity_poly.entity_id
_entity_poly.type
_entity_poly.pdbx_seq_one_letter_code
_entity_poly.pdbx_strand_id
1 'polypeptide(L)'
;MIRLPVQDLQEGQVLAQDVARQDGMVLMPKGKTVTPEVKSLLLRMEVEDVVVEGDHFASEEERQAFLAEMETELFKRFSRVESDPVLMGLREMYRRRLHQGCYPRPRLQPPPPPPPEPVEEYQGPPVIYSKKDRKKP
;
A
#
# COMPACT_ATOMS: atom_id res chain seq x y z
N MET A 1 -6.49 -16.05 -2.16
CA MET A 1 -7.65 -15.24 -2.56
C MET A 1 -7.46 -13.89 -1.95
N ILE A 2 -7.50 -12.84 -2.77
CA ILE A 2 -7.20 -11.49 -2.34
C ILE A 2 -8.35 -10.56 -2.69
N ARG A 3 -8.66 -9.62 -1.79
CA ARG A 3 -9.65 -8.58 -2.07
C ARG A 3 -8.91 -7.36 -2.62
N LEU A 4 -9.30 -6.94 -3.82
CA LEU A 4 -8.70 -5.81 -4.51
C LEU A 4 -9.80 -4.82 -4.92
N PRO A 5 -9.52 -3.51 -4.84
CA PRO A 5 -10.41 -2.54 -5.44
C PRO A 5 -10.42 -2.73 -6.95
N VAL A 6 -11.56 -2.48 -7.58
CA VAL A 6 -11.74 -2.71 -9.04
C VAL A 6 -10.72 -1.92 -9.87
N GLN A 7 -10.22 -0.80 -9.35
CA GLN A 7 -9.20 0.04 -9.99
C GLN A 7 -7.85 -0.70 -10.18
N ASP A 8 -7.50 -1.56 -9.24
CA ASP A 8 -6.22 -2.31 -9.21
C ASP A 8 -6.31 -3.68 -9.88
N LEU A 9 -7.47 -4.05 -10.43
CA LEU A 9 -7.63 -5.28 -11.22
C LEU A 9 -6.70 -5.27 -12.43
N GLN A 10 -5.98 -6.37 -12.59
CA GLN A 10 -5.13 -6.63 -13.75
C GLN A 10 -5.83 -7.59 -14.71
N GLU A 11 -5.57 -7.42 -16.00
CA GLU A 11 -6.07 -8.32 -17.02
C GLU A 11 -5.51 -9.73 -16.80
N GLY A 12 -6.34 -10.76 -17.01
CA GLY A 12 -5.96 -12.15 -16.80
C GLY A 12 -6.16 -12.68 -15.38
N GLN A 13 -6.46 -11.83 -14.39
CA GLN A 13 -6.85 -12.30 -13.06
C GLN A 13 -8.19 -13.06 -13.09
N VAL A 14 -8.39 -14.00 -12.18
CA VAL A 14 -9.63 -14.81 -12.11
C VAL A 14 -10.42 -14.44 -10.88
N LEU A 15 -11.73 -14.23 -11.01
CA LEU A 15 -12.61 -13.96 -9.86
C LEU A 15 -12.71 -15.20 -8.96
N ALA A 16 -12.37 -15.07 -7.68
CA ALA A 16 -12.42 -16.15 -6.71
C ALA A 16 -13.82 -16.35 -6.10
N GLN A 17 -14.70 -15.34 -6.21
CA GLN A 17 -16.07 -15.35 -5.69
C GLN A 17 -17.03 -14.69 -6.67
N ASP A 18 -18.31 -14.96 -6.50
CA ASP A 18 -19.36 -14.27 -7.22
C ASP A 18 -19.33 -12.79 -6.87
N VAL A 19 -19.39 -11.94 -7.90
CA VAL A 19 -19.51 -10.50 -7.73
C VAL A 19 -20.98 -10.15 -7.79
N ALA A 20 -21.53 -9.71 -6.66
CA ALA A 20 -22.90 -9.29 -6.53
C ALA A 20 -22.99 -7.78 -6.23
N ARG A 21 -24.06 -7.16 -6.69
CA ARG A 21 -24.42 -5.78 -6.33
C ARG A 21 -25.12 -5.78 -4.95
N GLN A 22 -25.23 -4.60 -4.33
CA GLN A 22 -25.88 -4.41 -3.02
C GLN A 22 -27.35 -4.88 -2.98
N ASP A 23 -28.02 -4.95 -4.13
CA ASP A 23 -29.38 -5.47 -4.30
C ASP A 23 -29.45 -7.02 -4.33
N GLY A 24 -28.31 -7.70 -4.23
CA GLY A 24 -28.20 -9.16 -4.25
C GLY A 24 -28.16 -9.77 -5.66
N MET A 25 -28.17 -8.95 -6.71
CA MET A 25 -28.04 -9.45 -8.08
C MET A 25 -26.60 -9.86 -8.38
N VAL A 26 -26.40 -11.12 -8.76
CA VAL A 26 -25.09 -11.62 -9.21
C VAL A 26 -24.79 -11.04 -10.59
N LEU A 27 -23.72 -10.28 -10.66
CA LEU A 27 -23.23 -9.61 -11.86
C LEU A 27 -22.30 -10.53 -12.65
N MET A 28 -21.46 -11.26 -11.93
CA MET A 28 -20.49 -12.18 -12.50
C MET A 28 -20.28 -13.39 -11.61
N PRO A 29 -20.26 -14.60 -12.19
CA PRO A 29 -19.94 -15.81 -11.44
C PRO A 29 -18.44 -15.88 -11.14
N LYS A 30 -18.11 -16.60 -10.08
CA LYS A 30 -16.78 -17.10 -9.77
C LYS A 30 -16.15 -17.80 -10.98
N GLY A 31 -14.83 -17.72 -11.09
CA GLY A 31 -14.02 -18.39 -12.11
C GLY A 31 -13.92 -17.61 -13.42
N LYS A 32 -14.56 -16.43 -13.51
CA LYS A 32 -14.49 -15.59 -14.69
C LYS A 32 -13.17 -14.81 -14.74
N THR A 33 -12.52 -14.84 -15.90
CA THR A 33 -11.31 -14.05 -16.17
C THR A 33 -11.65 -12.58 -16.32
N VAL A 34 -10.83 -11.73 -15.72
CA VAL A 34 -10.89 -10.28 -15.79
C VAL A 34 -10.29 -9.85 -17.12
N THR A 35 -11.14 -9.37 -18.01
CA THR A 35 -10.76 -8.68 -19.25
C THR A 35 -10.93 -7.16 -19.05
N PRO A 36 -10.36 -6.31 -19.93
CA PRO A 36 -10.57 -4.86 -19.82
C PRO A 36 -12.05 -4.47 -19.88
N GLU A 37 -12.87 -5.17 -20.67
CA GLU A 37 -14.32 -4.98 -20.73
C GLU A 37 -15.00 -5.28 -19.39
N VAL A 38 -14.58 -6.35 -18.71
CA VAL A 38 -15.08 -6.73 -17.39
C VAL A 38 -14.73 -5.64 -16.36
N LYS A 39 -13.50 -5.13 -16.38
CA LYS A 39 -13.06 -4.06 -15.49
C LYS A 39 -13.90 -2.80 -15.71
N SER A 40 -14.11 -2.39 -16.97
CA SER A 40 -14.96 -1.23 -17.30
C SER A 40 -16.41 -1.42 -16.85
N LEU A 41 -16.96 -2.64 -17.00
CA LEU A 41 -18.31 -2.97 -16.54
C LEU A 41 -18.44 -2.83 -15.02
N LEU A 42 -17.48 -3.38 -14.27
CA LEU A 42 -17.47 -3.31 -12.80
C LEU A 42 -17.37 -1.86 -12.30
N LEU A 43 -16.52 -1.03 -12.93
CA LEU A 43 -16.42 0.40 -12.63
C LEU A 43 -17.73 1.14 -12.91
N ARG A 44 -18.35 0.88 -14.06
CA ARG A 44 -19.62 1.51 -14.45
C ARG A 44 -20.77 1.15 -13.51
N MET A 45 -20.68 -0.01 -12.87
CA MET A 45 -21.69 -0.50 -11.94
C MET A 45 -21.38 -0.19 -10.48
N GLU A 46 -20.36 0.64 -10.24
CA GLU A 46 -19.97 1.14 -8.91
C GLU A 46 -19.60 0.01 -7.93
N VAL A 47 -19.03 -1.09 -8.45
CA VAL A 47 -18.44 -2.12 -7.60
C VAL A 47 -17.11 -1.60 -7.07
N GLU A 48 -16.99 -1.49 -5.74
CA GLU A 48 -15.77 -0.97 -5.10
C GLU A 48 -14.66 -2.02 -5.08
N ASP A 49 -14.96 -3.22 -4.58
CA ASP A 49 -13.99 -4.29 -4.32
C ASP A 49 -14.46 -5.64 -4.88
N VAL A 50 -13.52 -6.42 -5.42
CA VAL A 50 -13.74 -7.81 -5.84
C VAL A 50 -12.70 -8.75 -5.25
N VAL A 51 -13.03 -10.04 -5.19
CA VAL A 51 -12.12 -11.09 -4.71
C VAL A 51 -11.56 -11.85 -5.91
N VAL A 52 -10.24 -11.86 -6.07
CA VAL A 52 -9.55 -12.60 -7.14
C VAL A 52 -8.70 -13.75 -6.59
N GLU A 53 -8.45 -14.73 -7.46
CA GLU A 53 -7.51 -15.82 -7.24
C GLU A 53 -6.08 -15.28 -7.42
N GLY A 54 -5.18 -15.71 -6.53
CA GLY A 54 -3.81 -15.21 -6.45
C GLY A 54 -3.44 -14.67 -5.07
N ASP A 55 -2.18 -14.22 -4.99
CA ASP A 55 -1.55 -13.57 -3.85
C ASP A 55 -1.25 -12.10 -4.19
N HIS A 56 -1.15 -11.26 -3.15
CA HIS A 56 -0.90 -9.81 -3.31
C HIS A 56 0.53 -9.49 -3.79
N PHE A 57 1.40 -10.50 -3.95
CA PHE A 57 2.83 -10.34 -4.21
C PHE A 57 3.16 -10.79 -5.62
N ALA A 58 4.00 -10.02 -6.32
CA ALA A 58 4.45 -10.36 -7.66
C ALA A 58 5.50 -11.49 -7.63
N SER A 59 6.14 -11.73 -6.47
CA SER A 59 7.08 -12.82 -6.25
C SER A 59 7.05 -13.35 -4.81
N GLU A 60 7.61 -14.54 -4.61
CA GLU A 60 7.82 -15.10 -3.26
C GLU A 60 8.79 -14.25 -2.43
N GLU A 61 9.73 -13.56 -3.08
CA GLU A 61 10.68 -12.65 -2.42
C GLU A 61 9.97 -11.43 -1.84
N GLU A 62 9.05 -10.81 -2.59
CA GLU A 62 8.22 -9.71 -2.09
C GLU A 62 7.32 -10.16 -0.93
N ARG A 63 6.78 -11.37 -1.01
CA ARG A 63 5.99 -11.98 0.05
C ARG A 63 6.81 -12.16 1.33
N GLN A 64 8.04 -12.65 1.21
CA GLN A 64 8.94 -12.83 2.36
C GLN A 64 9.39 -11.49 2.95
N ALA A 65 9.70 -10.50 2.11
CA ALA A 65 10.05 -9.16 2.56
C ALA A 65 8.90 -8.51 3.35
N PHE A 66 7.68 -8.61 2.81
CA PHE A 66 6.48 -8.12 3.48
C PHE A 66 6.21 -8.83 4.81
N LEU A 67 6.33 -10.17 4.83
CA LEU A 67 6.17 -10.95 6.04
C LEU A 67 7.19 -10.56 7.12
N ALA A 68 8.46 -10.37 6.74
CA ALA A 68 9.51 -9.95 7.65
C ALA A 68 9.26 -8.55 8.23
N GLU A 69 8.77 -7.61 7.42
CA GLU A 69 8.39 -6.27 7.87
C GLU A 69 7.24 -6.34 8.87
N MET A 70 6.18 -7.08 8.56
CA MET A 70 5.02 -7.23 9.44
C MET A 70 5.35 -7.96 10.75
N GLU A 71 6.21 -8.98 10.71
CA GLU A 71 6.70 -9.63 11.93
C GLU A 71 7.51 -8.65 12.80
N THR A 72 8.33 -7.80 12.17
CA THR A 72 9.11 -6.77 12.88
C THR A 72 8.22 -5.72 13.52
N GLU A 73 7.20 -5.23 12.80
CA GLU A 73 6.21 -4.32 13.38
C GLU A 73 5.44 -4.95 14.54
N LEU A 74 5.03 -6.21 14.37
CA LEU A 74 4.33 -6.95 15.40
C LEU A 74 5.20 -7.10 16.64
N PHE A 75 6.49 -7.41 16.48
CA PHE A 75 7.44 -7.44 17.59
C PHE A 75 7.54 -6.07 18.29
N LYS A 76 7.67 -4.98 17.53
CA LYS A 76 7.73 -3.61 18.10
C LYS A 76 6.49 -3.26 18.91
N ARG A 77 5.28 -3.60 18.43
CA ARG A 77 4.02 -3.33 19.13
C ARG A 77 3.93 -4.06 20.47
N PHE A 78 4.49 -5.26 20.56
CA PHE A 78 4.46 -6.09 21.76
C PHE A 78 5.74 -6.00 22.62
N SER A 79 6.71 -5.16 22.23
CA SER A 79 7.99 -4.98 22.95
C SER A 79 7.85 -4.55 24.41
N ARG A 80 6.75 -3.87 24.76
CA ARG A 80 6.49 -3.38 26.12
C ARG A 80 5.81 -4.38 27.05
N VAL A 81 5.37 -5.53 26.51
CA VAL A 81 4.49 -6.48 27.19
C VAL A 81 5.06 -7.89 27.22
N GLU A 82 6.39 -8.03 27.12
CA GLU A 82 7.08 -9.32 27.10
C GLU A 82 6.86 -10.17 28.35
N SER A 83 6.54 -9.55 29.49
CA SER A 83 6.25 -10.21 30.75
C SER A 83 4.79 -10.65 30.91
N ASP A 84 3.88 -10.27 30.01
CA ASP A 84 2.47 -10.64 30.08
C ASP A 84 2.18 -11.87 29.19
N PRO A 85 1.89 -13.05 29.79
CA PRO A 85 1.67 -14.28 29.02
C PRO A 85 0.42 -14.23 28.14
N VAL A 86 -0.60 -13.45 28.50
CA VAL A 86 -1.83 -13.31 27.71
C VAL A 86 -1.57 -12.49 26.45
N LEU A 87 -0.87 -11.37 26.60
CA LEU A 87 -0.51 -10.51 25.46
C LEU A 87 0.52 -11.17 24.55
N MET A 88 1.42 -11.98 25.10
CA MET A 88 2.32 -12.82 24.32
C MET A 88 1.58 -13.91 23.54
N GLY A 89 0.54 -14.50 24.11
CA GLY A 89 -0.36 -15.41 23.39
C GLY A 89 -1.08 -14.71 22.23
N LEU A 90 -1.53 -13.48 22.43
CA LEU A 90 -2.16 -12.67 21.39
C LEU A 90 -1.18 -12.33 20.25
N ARG A 91 0.08 -12.01 20.57
CA ARG A 91 1.16 -11.80 19.58
C ARG A 91 1.32 -13.03 18.67
N GLU A 92 1.36 -14.21 19.28
CA GLU A 92 1.52 -15.47 18.54
C GLU A 92 0.30 -15.78 17.65
N MET A 93 -0.92 -15.46 18.11
CA MET A 93 -2.12 -15.55 17.27
C MET A 93 -2.04 -14.63 16.05
N TYR A 94 -1.60 -13.38 16.22
CA TYR A 94 -1.40 -12.45 15.11
C TYR A 94 -0.31 -12.93 14.14
N ARG A 95 0.80 -13.45 14.67
CA ARG A 95 1.88 -14.02 13.85
C ARG A 95 1.37 -15.18 12.99
N ARG A 96 0.64 -16.13 13.57
CA ARG A 96 0.04 -17.24 12.81
C ARG A 96 -0.92 -16.76 11.75
N ARG A 97 -1.70 -15.73 12.05
CA ARG A 97 -2.65 -15.12 11.10
C ARG A 97 -1.93 -14.45 9.92
N LEU A 98 -0.78 -13.83 10.14
CA LEU A 98 0.06 -13.31 9.05
C LEU A 98 0.41 -14.44 8.08
N HIS A 99 0.95 -15.56 8.57
CA HIS A 99 1.34 -16.69 7.71
C HIS A 99 0.18 -17.40 6.98
N GLN A 100 -1.07 -17.21 7.41
CA GLN A 100 -2.27 -17.86 6.84
C GLN A 100 -2.85 -17.16 5.59
N GLY A 101 -2.25 -16.05 5.12
CA GLY A 101 -2.53 -15.54 3.77
C GLY A 101 -3.73 -14.59 3.64
N CYS A 102 -4.33 -14.15 4.75
CA CYS A 102 -5.33 -13.07 4.74
C CYS A 102 -4.65 -11.73 4.98
N TYR A 103 -3.88 -11.24 4.01
CA TYR A 103 -3.23 -9.94 4.12
C TYR A 103 -4.20 -8.86 3.65
N PRO A 104 -4.78 -8.04 4.54
CA PRO A 104 -5.30 -6.76 4.09
C PRO A 104 -4.14 -6.00 3.47
N ARG A 105 -4.37 -5.34 2.33
CA ARG A 105 -3.41 -4.43 1.73
C ARG A 105 -2.89 -3.50 2.84
N PRO A 106 -1.58 -3.47 3.13
CA PRO A 106 -1.04 -2.32 3.84
C PRO A 106 -1.38 -1.14 2.96
N ARG A 107 -1.90 -0.06 3.54
CA ARG A 107 -1.68 1.24 2.91
C ARG A 107 -0.16 1.36 2.86
N LEU A 108 0.45 1.08 1.70
CA LEU A 108 1.85 1.38 1.44
C LEU A 108 2.01 2.83 1.89
N GLN A 109 2.66 3.04 3.03
CA GLN A 109 3.08 4.39 3.36
C GLN A 109 3.98 4.78 2.19
N PRO A 110 3.75 5.94 1.55
CA PRO A 110 4.65 6.39 0.50
C PRO A 110 6.07 6.34 1.06
N PRO A 111 7.07 5.92 0.25
CA PRO A 111 8.44 5.85 0.70
C PRO A 111 8.78 7.18 1.38
N PRO A 112 9.49 7.17 2.53
CA PRO A 112 9.88 8.40 3.19
C PRO A 112 10.59 9.29 2.15
N PRO A 113 10.29 10.61 2.12
CA PRO A 113 10.93 11.50 1.17
C PRO A 113 12.46 11.36 1.32
N PRO A 114 13.21 11.41 0.20
CA PRO A 114 14.66 11.38 0.29
C PRO A 114 15.13 12.47 1.26
N PRO A 115 16.21 12.22 2.04
CA PRO A 115 16.77 13.25 2.89
C PRO A 115 17.04 14.50 2.06
N PRO A 116 16.80 15.71 2.59
CA PRO A 116 17.08 16.94 1.85
C PRO A 116 18.55 16.91 1.43
N GLU A 117 18.80 17.05 0.12
CA GLU A 117 20.15 17.23 -0.39
C GLU A 117 20.79 18.40 0.37
N PRO A 118 22.07 18.28 0.78
CA PRO A 118 22.75 19.38 1.43
C PRO A 118 22.69 20.59 0.49
N VAL A 119 21.98 21.64 0.93
CA VAL A 119 21.99 22.93 0.24
C VAL A 119 23.44 23.40 0.21
N GLU A 120 24.08 23.33 -0.96
CA GLU A 120 25.30 24.08 -1.22
C GLU A 120 24.95 25.55 -0.97
N GLU A 121 25.49 26.07 0.13
CA GLU A 121 25.35 27.46 0.52
C GLU A 121 25.92 28.32 -0.61
N TYR A 122 25.01 28.87 -1.43
CA TYR A 122 25.38 29.69 -2.59
C TYR A 122 26.07 30.95 -2.07
N GLN A 123 27.40 30.92 -2.03
CA GLN A 123 28.25 32.09 -1.86
C GLN A 123 28.12 32.93 -3.13
N GLY A 124 27.06 33.73 -3.18
CA GLY A 124 26.80 34.64 -4.29
C GLY A 124 27.99 35.59 -4.52
N PRO A 125 28.15 36.12 -5.74
CA PRO A 125 29.27 37.00 -6.06
C PRO A 125 29.23 38.29 -5.21
N PRO A 126 30.39 38.87 -4.86
CA PRO A 126 30.45 40.06 -4.03
C PRO A 126 29.75 41.25 -4.70
N VAL A 127 28.81 41.86 -3.98
CA VAL A 127 28.08 43.05 -4.44
C VAL A 127 29.03 44.25 -4.45
N ILE A 128 29.42 44.70 -5.65
CA ILE A 128 30.24 45.91 -5.83
C ILE A 128 29.27 47.11 -5.91
N TYR A 129 29.12 47.87 -4.82
CA TYR A 129 28.37 49.13 -4.85
C TYR A 129 29.19 50.24 -5.55
N SER A 130 28.75 50.65 -6.74
CA SER A 130 29.26 51.84 -7.43
C SER A 130 28.71 53.10 -6.77
N LYS A 131 29.57 53.87 -6.08
CA LYS A 131 29.22 55.19 -5.54
C LYS A 131 29.15 56.21 -6.68
N LYS A 132 27.99 56.36 -7.31
CA LYS A 132 27.62 57.58 -8.04
C LYS A 132 26.30 58.10 -7.50
N ASP A 133 26.25 59.42 -7.41
CA ASP A 133 25.10 60.25 -7.06
C ASP A 133 24.76 60.39 -5.57
N ARG A 134 25.60 61.19 -4.88
CA ARG A 134 25.10 62.17 -3.91
C ARG A 134 25.46 63.57 -4.38
N LYS A 135 24.58 64.13 -5.19
CA LYS A 135 24.46 65.56 -5.45
C LYS A 135 23.46 66.11 -4.43
N LYS A 136 23.86 67.09 -3.60
CA LYS A 136 22.95 67.95 -2.84
C LYS A 136 23.71 69.15 -2.29
N PRO A 137 22.98 70.23 -1.99
CA PRO A 137 22.67 71.36 -2.86
C PRO A 137 23.80 72.40 -2.95
#